data_AF-A0A8J5PNH4-F1
#
_entry.id   AF-A0A8J5PNH4-F1
#
_cell.length_a   1.000
_cell.length_b   1.000
_cell.length_c   1.000
_cell.angle_alpha   90.00
_cell.angle_beta   90.00
_cell.angle_gamma   90.00
#
_symmetry.space_group_name_H-M   'P 1'
#
loop_
_entity.id
_entity.type
_entity.pdbx_description
1 polymer ?
#
loop_
_entity_poly.entity_id
_entity_poly.type
_entity_poly.pdbx_seq_one_letter_code
_entity_poly.pdbx_strand_id
1 'polypeptide(L)'
;MTDALSADFDAGFNLLMEYDSLSVRQFLLKKGFTNNEIDWMETVNDATGHYGTHSMSQAVMEEWIFYSADANNWTLINGGMDMLTKGMTHIIKNKPVLNHRVTNINKNFDKGLKIVINDTEEYDYAHVISTVPMGALQIINMTELDLGYYQKTAFRTLNYDPATKIGFKFKTRWWENLSTGSFKGGQSFTDLPIRRFVNGVSYEFLLSEFEDYHAYDWYDSAYSNGGFAMFSPGQFSSVMPWLMRPAAEGHMHFAGEALSSGHAWIIGAVNSAWRTVYEILCTEGLEEKKKQFIEQWDIIDEVDMCWYDWSPEGNP
;
A
#
# COMPACT_ATOMS: atom_id res chain seq x y z
N MET A 1 -17.44 13.33 -3.30
CA MET A 1 -16.66 12.61 -2.27
C MET A 1 -15.20 13.00 -2.37
N THR A 2 -14.57 12.93 -3.55
CA THR A 2 -13.22 13.49 -3.81
C THR A 2 -13.09 14.97 -3.42
N ASP A 3 -14.07 15.82 -3.78
CA ASP A 3 -14.06 17.24 -3.38
C ASP A 3 -14.07 17.45 -1.85
N ALA A 4 -14.68 16.52 -1.11
CA ALA A 4 -14.70 16.58 0.36
C ALA A 4 -13.30 16.28 0.92
N LEU A 5 -12.62 15.24 0.40
CA LEU A 5 -11.23 14.92 0.77
C LEU A 5 -10.27 16.10 0.51
N SER A 6 -10.44 16.79 -0.62
CA SER A 6 -9.60 17.96 -0.95
C SER A 6 -9.90 19.19 -0.09
N ALA A 7 -11.13 19.34 0.39
CA ALA A 7 -11.51 20.47 1.24
C ALA A 7 -11.04 20.27 2.68
N ASP A 8 -11.17 19.06 3.19
CA ASP A 8 -10.78 18.64 4.54
C ASP A 8 -10.64 17.11 4.52
N PHE A 9 -9.42 16.62 4.69
CA PHE A 9 -9.13 15.19 4.53
C PHE A 9 -9.92 14.34 5.53
N ASP A 10 -9.94 14.72 6.80
CA ASP A 10 -10.60 13.96 7.86
C ASP A 10 -12.11 13.94 7.68
N ALA A 11 -12.72 15.08 7.39
CA ALA A 11 -14.16 15.15 7.11
C ALA A 11 -14.51 14.37 5.84
N GLY A 12 -13.68 14.46 4.79
CA GLY A 12 -13.83 13.70 3.55
C GLY A 12 -13.72 12.19 3.77
N PHE A 13 -12.72 11.75 4.53
CA PHE A 13 -12.47 10.35 4.83
C PHE A 13 -13.57 9.75 5.72
N ASN A 14 -14.03 10.49 6.73
CA ASN A 14 -15.18 10.10 7.55
C ASN A 14 -16.46 9.95 6.71
N LEU A 15 -16.70 10.86 5.74
CA LEU A 15 -17.79 10.70 4.78
C LEU A 15 -17.64 9.41 3.95
N LEU A 16 -16.42 9.02 3.57
CA LEU A 16 -16.21 7.76 2.84
C LEU A 16 -16.61 6.55 3.68
N MET A 17 -16.42 6.58 5.00
CA MET A 17 -16.75 5.45 5.87
C MET A 17 -18.24 5.10 5.87
N GLU A 18 -19.13 6.06 5.57
CA GLU A 18 -20.57 5.80 5.37
C GLU A 18 -20.83 4.84 4.18
N TYR A 19 -19.90 4.77 3.24
CA TYR A 19 -20.01 3.98 2.01
C TYR A 19 -19.06 2.77 1.98
N ASP A 20 -18.23 2.56 3.00
CA ASP A 20 -17.20 1.51 3.01
C ASP A 20 -17.81 0.11 2.87
N SER A 21 -19.01 -0.12 3.42
CA SER A 21 -19.70 -1.41 3.31
C SER A 21 -20.21 -1.75 1.89
N LEU A 22 -20.11 -0.83 0.93
CA LEU A 22 -20.57 -1.03 -0.44
C LEU A 22 -19.37 -1.20 -1.37
N SER A 23 -19.48 -2.13 -2.33
CA SER A 23 -18.61 -2.06 -3.51
C SER A 23 -19.04 -0.95 -4.45
N VAL A 24 -18.15 -0.53 -5.35
CA VAL A 24 -18.49 0.46 -6.40
C VAL A 24 -19.70 0.01 -7.21
N ARG A 25 -19.74 -1.26 -7.61
CA ARG A 25 -20.87 -1.86 -8.33
C ARG A 25 -22.16 -1.79 -7.52
N GLN A 26 -22.14 -2.13 -6.23
CA GLN A 26 -23.32 -2.04 -5.37
C GLN A 26 -23.81 -0.60 -5.23
N PHE A 27 -22.89 0.35 -5.10
CA PHE A 27 -23.21 1.78 -5.06
C PHE A 27 -23.88 2.23 -6.37
N LEU A 28 -23.32 1.90 -7.53
CA LEU A 28 -23.87 2.28 -8.84
C LEU A 28 -25.24 1.61 -9.11
N LEU A 29 -25.42 0.35 -8.76
CA LEU A 29 -26.74 -0.32 -8.85
C LEU A 29 -27.78 0.41 -8.00
N LYS A 30 -27.44 0.85 -6.78
CA LYS A 30 -28.33 1.66 -5.93
C LYS A 30 -28.63 3.04 -6.52
N LYS A 31 -27.77 3.56 -7.39
CA LYS A 31 -28.00 4.81 -8.15
C LYS A 31 -28.81 4.60 -9.43
N GLY A 32 -29.19 3.37 -9.76
CA GLY A 32 -30.06 3.05 -10.89
C GLY A 32 -29.32 2.70 -12.19
N PHE A 33 -28.00 2.55 -12.15
CA PHE A 33 -27.24 2.03 -13.29
C PHE A 33 -27.52 0.54 -13.49
N THR A 34 -27.54 0.11 -14.75
CA THR A 34 -27.64 -1.30 -15.13
C THR A 34 -26.28 -1.99 -15.08
N ASN A 35 -26.25 -3.32 -15.00
CA ASN A 35 -24.99 -4.07 -15.02
C ASN A 35 -24.15 -3.76 -16.27
N ASN A 36 -24.76 -3.65 -17.45
CA ASN A 36 -24.03 -3.37 -18.69
C ASN A 36 -23.38 -1.98 -18.67
N GLU A 37 -24.05 -0.97 -18.09
CA GLU A 37 -23.45 0.36 -17.93
C GLU A 37 -22.27 0.32 -16.96
N ILE A 38 -22.41 -0.42 -15.86
CA ILE A 38 -21.34 -0.59 -14.86
C ILE A 38 -20.15 -1.35 -15.46
N ASP A 39 -20.39 -2.41 -16.23
CA ASP A 39 -19.34 -3.19 -16.89
C ASP A 39 -18.57 -2.33 -17.90
N TRP A 40 -19.28 -1.48 -18.65
CA TRP A 40 -18.66 -0.50 -19.55
C TRP A 40 -17.81 0.53 -18.79
N MET A 41 -18.35 1.09 -17.70
CA MET A 41 -17.63 2.05 -16.86
C MET A 41 -16.35 1.45 -16.26
N GLU A 42 -16.42 0.23 -15.72
CA GLU A 42 -15.25 -0.49 -15.19
C GLU A 42 -14.22 -0.72 -16.30
N THR A 43 -14.65 -1.19 -17.47
CA THR A 43 -13.75 -1.50 -18.59
C THR A 43 -12.92 -0.28 -19.04
N VAL A 44 -13.53 0.90 -19.05
CA VAL A 44 -12.90 2.14 -19.55
C VAL A 44 -12.08 2.85 -18.47
N ASN A 45 -12.51 2.79 -17.20
CA ASN A 45 -11.91 3.59 -16.14
C ASN A 45 -10.96 2.80 -15.23
N ASP A 46 -11.07 1.48 -15.16
CA ASP A 46 -10.41 0.69 -14.12
C ASP A 46 -9.97 -0.71 -14.61
N ALA A 47 -9.32 -1.48 -13.74
CA ALA A 47 -9.01 -2.87 -14.00
C ALA A 47 -10.24 -3.77 -13.78
N THR A 48 -10.21 -4.92 -14.44
CA THR A 48 -11.35 -5.84 -14.48
C THR A 48 -11.65 -6.40 -13.09
N GLY A 49 -12.91 -6.32 -12.66
CA GLY A 49 -13.37 -6.83 -11.37
C GLY A 49 -13.25 -5.84 -10.21
N HIS A 50 -12.51 -4.74 -10.34
CA HIS A 50 -12.30 -3.75 -9.28
C HIS A 50 -13.61 -3.18 -8.74
N TYR A 51 -14.60 -2.93 -9.58
CA TYR A 51 -15.88 -2.37 -9.12
C TYR A 51 -16.66 -3.38 -8.26
N GLY A 52 -16.38 -4.68 -8.40
CA GLY A 52 -16.95 -5.73 -7.56
C GLY A 52 -16.18 -5.96 -6.26
N THR A 53 -14.86 -5.81 -6.29
CA THR A 53 -13.96 -6.20 -5.20
C THR A 53 -13.57 -5.08 -4.26
N HIS A 54 -13.47 -3.84 -4.73
CA HIS A 54 -13.06 -2.69 -3.92
C HIS A 54 -14.27 -2.09 -3.19
N SER A 55 -14.06 -1.58 -1.97
CA SER A 55 -15.04 -0.73 -1.33
C SER A 55 -15.17 0.59 -2.09
N MET A 56 -16.33 1.24 -1.98
CA MET A 56 -16.55 2.57 -2.54
C MET A 56 -15.54 3.57 -1.95
N SER A 57 -15.18 3.42 -0.67
CA SER A 57 -14.15 4.23 -0.02
C SER A 57 -12.78 4.03 -0.66
N GLN A 58 -12.36 2.78 -0.90
CA GLN A 58 -11.10 2.47 -1.58
C GLN A 58 -11.05 3.10 -2.98
N ALA A 59 -12.11 2.94 -3.76
CA ALA A 59 -12.16 3.47 -5.12
C ALA A 59 -12.14 5.01 -5.15
N VAL A 60 -12.82 5.68 -4.22
CA VAL A 60 -12.76 7.15 -4.12
C VAL A 60 -11.38 7.63 -3.68
N MET A 61 -10.73 6.93 -2.74
CA MET A 61 -9.36 7.27 -2.32
C MET A 61 -8.38 7.15 -3.48
N GLU A 62 -8.46 6.07 -4.26
CA GLU A 62 -7.64 5.86 -5.45
C GLU A 62 -7.87 6.98 -6.48
N GLU A 63 -9.12 7.25 -6.83
CA GLU A 63 -9.49 8.34 -7.73
C GLU A 63 -8.97 9.69 -7.21
N TRP A 64 -9.17 9.99 -5.93
CA TRP A 64 -8.71 11.24 -5.33
C TRP A 64 -7.20 11.41 -5.47
N ILE A 65 -6.39 10.37 -5.24
CA ILE A 65 -4.93 10.49 -5.36
C ILE A 65 -4.50 10.79 -6.80
N PHE A 66 -5.20 10.25 -7.81
CA PHE A 66 -4.88 10.55 -9.21
C PHE A 66 -5.27 11.98 -9.64
N TYR A 67 -6.24 12.62 -8.99
CA TYR A 67 -6.74 13.96 -9.35
C TYR A 67 -6.45 15.07 -8.33
N SER A 68 -5.91 14.74 -7.15
CA SER A 68 -5.59 15.72 -6.09
C SER A 68 -4.47 16.68 -6.48
N ALA A 69 -3.67 16.31 -7.48
CA ALA A 69 -2.63 17.15 -8.06
C ALA A 69 -2.82 17.30 -9.58
N ASP A 70 -2.52 18.51 -10.10
CA ASP A 70 -2.46 18.76 -11.54
C ASP A 70 -1.47 17.78 -12.20
N ALA A 71 -1.84 17.24 -13.37
CA ALA A 71 -1.02 16.29 -14.11
C ALA A 71 0.41 16.82 -14.38
N ASN A 72 0.59 18.14 -14.49
CA ASN A 72 1.89 18.79 -14.70
C ASN A 72 2.77 18.84 -13.43
N ASN A 73 2.19 18.55 -12.26
CA ASN A 73 2.93 18.50 -10.99
C ASN A 73 3.48 17.09 -10.68
N TRP A 74 3.12 16.08 -11.47
CA TRP A 74 3.67 14.74 -11.32
C TRP A 74 5.15 14.74 -11.65
N THR A 75 5.95 14.19 -10.74
CA THR A 75 7.40 14.09 -10.89
C THR A 75 7.86 12.64 -10.81
N LEU A 76 9.04 12.39 -11.35
CA LEU A 76 9.72 11.11 -11.27
C LEU A 76 11.15 11.32 -10.79
N ILE A 77 11.73 10.28 -10.19
CA ILE A 77 13.14 10.31 -9.82
C ILE A 77 13.96 9.93 -11.06
N ASN A 78 14.72 10.88 -11.59
CA ASN A 78 15.64 10.61 -12.68
C ASN A 78 16.72 9.61 -12.22
N GLY A 79 16.92 8.54 -12.98
CA GLY A 79 17.77 7.41 -12.61
C GLY A 79 17.02 6.22 -11.99
N GLY A 80 15.72 6.35 -11.73
CA GLY A 80 14.87 5.27 -11.21
C GLY A 80 14.48 5.43 -9.75
N MET A 81 13.38 4.78 -9.35
CA MET A 81 12.85 4.87 -7.98
C MET A 81 13.77 4.22 -6.93
N ASP A 82 14.66 3.31 -7.33
CA ASP A 82 15.66 2.71 -6.45
C ASP A 82 16.72 3.70 -5.96
N MET A 83 16.83 4.88 -6.58
CA MET A 83 17.67 5.97 -6.09
C MET A 83 17.22 6.48 -4.72
N LEU A 84 15.91 6.41 -4.42
CA LEU A 84 15.39 6.76 -3.09
C LEU A 84 15.96 5.83 -2.01
N THR A 85 15.87 4.51 -2.21
CA THR A 85 16.34 3.52 -1.24
C THR A 85 17.86 3.52 -1.11
N LYS A 86 18.59 3.74 -2.21
CA LYS A 86 20.05 3.96 -2.19
C LYS A 86 20.42 5.21 -1.38
N GLY A 87 19.70 6.32 -1.60
CA GLY A 87 19.88 7.56 -0.86
C GLY A 87 19.65 7.38 0.65
N MET A 88 18.54 6.75 1.03
CA MET A 88 18.25 6.42 2.43
C MET A 88 19.35 5.55 3.04
N THR A 89 19.80 4.52 2.31
CA THR A 89 20.89 3.63 2.74
C THR A 89 22.19 4.38 2.98
N HIS A 90 22.45 5.52 2.31
CA HIS A 90 23.62 6.34 2.56
C HIS A 90 23.55 7.05 3.92
N ILE A 91 22.37 7.55 4.29
CA ILE A 91 22.15 8.42 5.46
C ILE A 91 21.98 7.62 6.75
N ILE A 92 21.33 6.45 6.70
CA ILE A 92 21.07 5.66 7.92
C ILE A 92 22.37 5.14 8.55
N LYS A 93 22.46 5.23 9.88
CA LYS A 93 23.63 4.78 10.64
C LYS A 93 23.83 3.27 10.54
N ASN A 94 22.77 2.51 10.77
CA ASN A 94 22.77 1.05 10.70
C ASN A 94 22.32 0.64 9.29
N LYS A 95 23.17 -0.08 8.56
CA LYS A 95 22.85 -0.52 7.20
C LYS A 95 21.95 -1.76 7.22
N PRO A 96 21.10 -1.98 6.19
CA PRO A 96 20.28 -3.18 6.12
C PRO A 96 21.15 -4.43 6.04
N VAL A 97 20.74 -5.49 6.72
CA VAL A 97 21.39 -6.81 6.63
C VAL A 97 20.54 -7.67 5.71
N LEU A 98 21.10 -8.09 4.58
CA LEU A 98 20.39 -8.87 3.55
C LEU A 98 20.46 -10.36 3.84
N ASN A 99 19.58 -11.15 3.22
CA ASN A 99 19.49 -12.62 3.40
C ASN A 99 19.19 -13.04 4.86
N HIS A 100 18.48 -12.18 5.60
CA HIS A 100 18.07 -12.42 6.99
C HIS A 100 16.54 -12.49 7.04
N ARG A 101 15.98 -13.63 6.63
CA ARG A 101 14.53 -13.81 6.64
C ARG A 101 14.06 -14.12 8.05
N VAL A 102 13.24 -13.24 8.62
CA VAL A 102 12.55 -13.52 9.89
C VAL A 102 11.56 -14.66 9.66
N THR A 103 11.64 -15.70 10.47
CA THR A 103 10.74 -16.87 10.40
C THR A 103 9.81 -16.96 11.61
N ASN A 104 10.24 -16.49 12.78
CA ASN A 104 9.38 -16.40 13.96
C ASN A 104 9.54 -15.05 14.69
N ILE A 105 8.44 -14.58 15.27
CA ILE A 105 8.39 -13.45 16.20
C ILE A 105 7.69 -13.94 17.46
N ASN A 106 8.43 -14.03 18.54
CA ASN A 106 7.99 -14.60 19.81
C ASN A 106 8.07 -13.57 20.93
N LYS A 107 7.26 -13.75 21.98
CA LYS A 107 7.42 -12.95 23.20
C LYS A 107 8.71 -13.33 23.93
N ASN A 108 9.35 -12.34 24.52
CA ASN A 108 10.41 -12.54 25.49
C ASN A 108 10.10 -11.71 26.74
N PHE A 109 9.56 -12.36 27.78
CA PHE A 109 9.07 -11.69 29.00
C PHE A 109 10.10 -10.77 29.67
N ASP A 110 11.39 -11.01 29.50
CA ASP A 110 12.45 -10.22 30.13
C ASP A 110 13.01 -9.11 29.23
N LYS A 111 12.79 -9.19 27.91
CA LYS A 111 13.50 -8.37 26.90
C LYS A 111 12.62 -7.80 25.78
N GLY A 112 11.31 -7.98 25.85
CA GLY A 112 10.34 -7.57 24.82
C GLY A 112 10.02 -8.74 23.88
N LEU A 113 10.76 -8.86 22.78
CA LEU A 113 10.51 -9.83 21.72
C LEU A 113 11.77 -10.61 21.36
N LYS A 114 11.57 -11.87 20.95
CA LYS A 114 12.59 -12.74 20.38
C LYS A 114 12.30 -12.96 18.89
N ILE A 115 13.28 -12.67 18.05
CA ILE A 115 13.22 -12.83 16.60
C ILE A 115 14.08 -14.01 16.19
N VAL A 116 13.49 -14.94 15.42
CA VAL A 116 14.21 -16.04 14.80
C VAL A 116 14.44 -15.72 13.33
N ILE A 117 15.69 -15.79 12.89
CA ILE A 117 16.12 -15.51 11.53
C ILE A 117 16.63 -16.81 10.91
N ASN A 118 16.17 -17.09 9.68
CA ASN A 118 16.56 -18.28 8.90
C ASN A 118 16.46 -19.58 9.73
N ASP A 119 15.46 -19.67 10.61
CA ASP A 119 15.19 -20.82 11.48
C ASP A 119 16.31 -21.20 12.46
N THR A 120 17.35 -20.37 12.62
CA THR A 120 18.59 -20.76 13.31
C THR A 120 19.15 -19.70 14.24
N GLU A 121 19.06 -18.42 13.87
CA GLU A 121 19.66 -17.32 14.64
C GLU A 121 18.59 -16.62 15.48
N GLU A 122 18.90 -16.34 16.75
CA GLU A 122 17.97 -15.70 17.68
C GLU A 122 18.50 -14.34 18.14
N TYR A 123 17.61 -13.34 18.14
CA TYR A 123 17.91 -11.98 18.57
C TYR A 123 16.80 -11.46 19.49
N ASP A 124 17.19 -10.74 20.54
CA ASP A 124 16.27 -10.09 21.47
C ASP A 124 16.15 -8.60 21.14
N TYR A 125 14.93 -8.08 21.11
CA TYR A 125 14.65 -6.67 20.87
C TYR A 125 13.55 -6.17 21.80
N ALA A 126 13.73 -4.96 22.35
CA ALA A 126 12.70 -4.31 23.17
C ALA A 126 11.43 -4.02 22.35
N HIS A 127 11.57 -3.55 21.11
CA HIS A 127 10.47 -3.36 20.18
C HIS A 127 10.81 -3.90 18.80
N VAL A 128 9.81 -4.35 18.06
CA VAL A 128 9.92 -4.78 16.67
C VAL A 128 8.88 -4.03 15.84
N ILE A 129 9.31 -3.40 14.76
CA ILE A 129 8.44 -2.86 13.72
C ILE A 129 8.52 -3.81 12.53
N SER A 130 7.43 -4.52 12.22
CA SER A 130 7.34 -5.29 10.98
C SER A 130 6.87 -4.38 9.84
N THR A 131 7.71 -4.23 8.83
CA THR A 131 7.38 -3.56 7.56
C THR A 131 7.10 -4.54 6.42
N VAL A 132 6.97 -5.84 6.74
CA VAL A 132 6.67 -6.88 5.76
C VAL A 132 5.26 -6.66 5.22
N PRO A 133 5.03 -6.68 3.89
CA PRO A 133 3.69 -6.62 3.32
C PRO A 133 2.77 -7.64 3.98
N MET A 134 1.56 -7.23 4.35
CA MET A 134 0.69 -8.02 5.21
C MET A 134 0.33 -9.39 4.61
N GLY A 135 0.28 -9.50 3.27
CA GLY A 135 0.13 -10.77 2.56
C GLY A 135 1.29 -11.74 2.76
N ALA A 136 2.52 -11.23 2.87
CA ALA A 136 3.72 -12.03 3.16
C ALA A 136 3.91 -12.25 4.67
N LEU A 137 3.44 -11.34 5.52
CA LEU A 137 3.52 -11.46 6.98
C LEU A 137 2.84 -12.73 7.51
N GLN A 138 1.80 -13.22 6.82
CA GLN A 138 1.06 -14.43 7.20
C GLN A 138 1.91 -15.72 7.25
N ILE A 139 3.10 -15.73 6.63
CA ILE A 139 4.00 -16.90 6.65
C ILE A 139 4.95 -16.89 7.87
N ILE A 140 5.08 -15.74 8.55
CA ILE A 140 5.93 -15.61 9.74
C ILE A 140 5.18 -16.18 10.93
N ASN A 141 5.83 -17.07 11.67
CA ASN A 141 5.22 -17.64 12.86
C ASN A 141 5.13 -16.60 13.98
N MET A 142 3.90 -16.19 14.29
CA MET A 142 3.56 -15.24 15.36
C MET A 142 2.67 -15.87 16.43
N THR A 143 2.65 -17.21 16.57
CA THR A 143 1.71 -17.89 17.50
C THR A 143 1.91 -17.48 18.95
N GLU A 144 3.14 -17.14 19.34
CA GLU A 144 3.51 -16.75 20.71
C GLU A 144 3.24 -15.27 21.02
N LEU A 145 2.76 -14.48 20.05
CA LEU A 145 2.38 -13.07 20.29
C LEU A 145 0.99 -12.92 20.92
N ASP A 146 0.24 -14.02 21.07
CA ASP A 146 -1.13 -14.03 21.59
C ASP A 146 -2.09 -13.07 20.86
N LEU A 147 -1.91 -12.90 19.53
CA LEU A 147 -2.78 -12.03 18.74
C LEU A 147 -4.26 -12.42 18.94
N GLY A 148 -5.11 -11.42 19.17
CA GLY A 148 -6.55 -11.61 19.36
C GLY A 148 -7.24 -12.18 18.11
N TYR A 149 -8.44 -12.74 18.27
CA TYR A 149 -9.20 -13.35 17.17
C TYR A 149 -9.43 -12.37 16.00
N TYR A 150 -9.84 -11.13 16.30
CA TYR A 150 -10.12 -10.12 15.28
C TYR A 150 -8.85 -9.70 14.53
N GLN A 151 -7.73 -9.50 15.24
CA GLN A 151 -6.45 -9.17 14.63
C GLN A 151 -5.92 -10.31 13.73
N LYS A 152 -5.99 -11.57 14.19
CA LYS A 152 -5.65 -12.74 13.35
C LYS A 152 -6.54 -12.83 12.11
N THR A 153 -7.84 -12.54 12.26
CA THR A 153 -8.77 -12.52 11.14
C THR A 153 -8.41 -11.41 10.16
N ALA A 154 -8.12 -10.21 10.67
CA ALA A 154 -7.76 -9.05 9.87
C ALA A 154 -6.54 -9.33 8.98
N PHE A 155 -5.46 -9.89 9.54
CA PHE A 155 -4.28 -10.29 8.76
C PHE A 155 -4.61 -11.29 7.65
N ARG A 156 -5.49 -12.26 7.92
CA ARG A 156 -5.86 -13.30 6.96
C ARG A 156 -6.81 -12.81 5.87
N THR A 157 -7.65 -11.83 6.15
CA THR A 157 -8.70 -11.35 5.22
C THR A 157 -8.22 -10.24 4.30
N LEU A 158 -7.07 -9.63 4.61
CA LEU A 158 -6.56 -8.54 3.82
C LEU A 158 -6.18 -9.02 2.41
N ASN A 159 -6.75 -8.37 1.40
CA ASN A 159 -6.49 -8.68 0.01
C ASN A 159 -5.45 -7.71 -0.55
N TYR A 160 -4.58 -8.25 -1.42
CA TYR A 160 -3.65 -7.46 -2.22
C TYR A 160 -4.04 -7.60 -3.69
N ASP A 161 -4.01 -6.47 -4.39
CA ASP A 161 -4.26 -6.43 -5.83
C ASP A 161 -3.06 -7.03 -6.60
N PRO A 162 -3.27 -7.95 -7.56
CA PRO A 162 -2.21 -8.41 -8.44
C PRO A 162 -1.73 -7.31 -9.37
N ALA A 163 -0.42 -7.13 -9.47
CA ALA A 163 0.19 -6.19 -10.39
C ALA A 163 1.36 -6.83 -11.15
N THR A 164 1.33 -6.73 -12.47
CA THR A 164 2.44 -7.14 -13.34
C THR A 164 2.88 -5.96 -14.18
N LYS A 165 4.19 -5.78 -14.32
CA LYS A 165 4.78 -4.82 -15.27
C LYS A 165 5.70 -5.54 -16.24
N ILE A 166 5.65 -5.13 -17.50
CA ILE A 166 6.56 -5.59 -18.55
C ILE A 166 7.24 -4.37 -19.17
N GLY A 167 8.54 -4.25 -18.97
CA GLY A 167 9.38 -3.27 -19.64
C GLY A 167 9.94 -3.85 -20.92
N PHE A 168 9.71 -3.18 -22.06
CA PHE A 168 10.26 -3.57 -23.35
C PHE A 168 11.40 -2.64 -23.76
N LYS A 169 12.44 -3.21 -24.35
CA LYS A 169 13.54 -2.50 -25.01
C LYS A 169 13.38 -2.63 -26.51
N PHE A 170 13.40 -1.50 -27.20
CA PHE A 170 13.35 -1.39 -28.66
C PHE A 170 14.58 -0.69 -29.21
N LYS A 171 14.92 -0.96 -30.46
CA LYS A 171 16.03 -0.33 -31.21
C LYS A 171 15.86 1.18 -31.30
N THR A 172 14.64 1.63 -31.54
CA THR A 172 14.31 3.06 -31.66
C THR A 172 13.07 3.43 -30.84
N ARG A 173 12.90 4.73 -30.60
CA ARG A 173 11.69 5.30 -29.97
C ARG A 173 10.60 5.53 -31.01
N TRP A 174 10.19 4.47 -31.69
CA TRP A 174 9.27 4.54 -32.83
C TRP A 174 7.93 5.21 -32.48
N TRP A 175 7.48 5.11 -31.22
CA TRP A 175 6.24 5.75 -30.74
C TRP A 175 6.29 7.30 -30.79
N GLU A 176 7.48 7.90 -30.81
CA GLU A 176 7.63 9.35 -30.96
C GLU A 176 7.47 9.80 -32.43
N ASN A 177 7.41 8.88 -33.39
CA ASN A 177 7.46 9.19 -34.84
C ASN A 177 6.37 8.49 -35.66
N LEU A 178 5.23 8.15 -35.03
CA LEU A 178 4.11 7.52 -35.72
C LEU A 178 3.41 8.50 -36.67
N SER A 179 2.91 7.98 -37.79
CA SER A 179 2.10 8.76 -38.75
C SER A 179 0.77 9.26 -38.17
N THR A 180 0.28 8.62 -37.11
CA THR A 180 -0.94 8.99 -36.38
C THR A 180 -0.71 10.07 -35.31
N GLY A 181 0.54 10.45 -35.06
CA GLY A 181 0.92 11.43 -34.04
C GLY A 181 1.95 10.88 -33.06
N SER A 182 2.86 11.75 -32.62
CA SER A 182 3.93 11.42 -31.68
C SER A 182 3.41 11.26 -30.25
N PHE A 183 3.79 10.16 -29.58
CA PHE A 183 3.59 10.01 -28.14
C PHE A 183 4.77 10.61 -27.36
N LYS A 184 4.48 11.51 -26.41
CA LYS A 184 5.46 12.10 -25.47
C LYS A 184 4.97 11.92 -24.03
N GLY A 185 5.31 10.79 -23.43
CA GLY A 185 4.76 10.37 -22.14
C GLY A 185 3.30 9.92 -22.25
N GLY A 186 2.57 9.97 -21.13
CA GLY A 186 1.17 9.54 -21.05
C GLY A 186 0.97 8.03 -21.00
N GLN A 187 -0.28 7.61 -21.10
CA GLN A 187 -0.69 6.20 -21.10
C GLN A 187 -1.74 5.99 -22.20
N SER A 188 -1.85 4.75 -22.68
CA SER A 188 -2.87 4.32 -23.64
C SER A 188 -3.61 3.13 -23.04
N PHE A 189 -4.91 3.01 -23.30
CA PHE A 189 -5.77 1.98 -22.72
C PHE A 189 -6.35 1.09 -23.81
N THR A 190 -6.49 -0.20 -23.51
CA THR A 190 -7.09 -1.20 -24.40
C THR A 190 -7.72 -2.33 -23.58
N ASP A 191 -8.73 -2.97 -24.16
CA ASP A 191 -9.35 -4.21 -23.68
C ASP A 191 -8.54 -5.46 -24.04
N LEU A 192 -7.48 -5.32 -24.85
CA LEU A 192 -6.52 -6.40 -25.10
C LEU A 192 -5.81 -6.83 -23.80
N PRO A 193 -5.31 -8.07 -23.69
CA PRO A 193 -4.69 -8.57 -22.46
C PRO A 193 -3.55 -7.72 -21.88
N ILE A 194 -2.87 -6.91 -22.71
CA ILE A 194 -1.80 -6.01 -22.25
C ILE A 194 -2.31 -4.80 -21.45
N ARG A 195 -3.61 -4.46 -21.57
CA ARG A 195 -4.37 -3.38 -20.91
C ARG A 195 -3.87 -1.96 -21.13
N ARG A 196 -2.57 -1.71 -20.95
CA ARG A 196 -1.94 -0.39 -21.11
C ARG A 196 -0.72 -0.50 -22.02
N PHE A 197 -0.86 -0.07 -23.27
CA PHE A 197 0.23 -0.13 -24.27
C PHE A 197 0.00 0.85 -25.42
N VAL A 198 1.09 1.37 -25.99
CA VAL A 198 1.04 2.22 -27.19
C VAL A 198 0.73 1.36 -28.41
N ASN A 199 -0.52 1.42 -28.88
CA ASN A 199 -0.96 0.73 -30.09
C ASN A 199 -0.76 1.63 -31.34
N GLY A 200 -0.59 1.05 -32.53
CA GLY A 200 -0.48 1.82 -33.78
C GLY A 200 0.50 1.29 -34.83
N VAL A 201 1.09 0.11 -34.60
CA VAL A 201 2.06 -0.53 -35.51
C VAL A 201 1.75 -2.02 -35.67
N SER A 202 2.24 -2.64 -36.75
CA SER A 202 2.03 -4.07 -36.96
C SER A 202 2.88 -4.91 -36.00
N TYR A 203 2.45 -6.14 -35.77
CA TYR A 203 3.19 -7.11 -34.94
C TYR A 203 4.59 -7.38 -35.52
N GLU A 204 4.70 -7.48 -36.84
CA GLU A 204 5.97 -7.70 -37.55
C GLU A 204 6.92 -6.52 -37.34
N PHE A 205 6.40 -5.29 -37.35
CA PHE A 205 7.20 -4.10 -37.05
C PHE A 205 7.68 -4.13 -35.59
N LEU A 206 6.80 -4.42 -34.63
CA LEU A 206 7.18 -4.55 -33.21
C LEU A 206 8.28 -5.59 -33.02
N LEU A 207 8.15 -6.77 -33.63
CA LEU A 207 9.18 -7.80 -33.59
C LEU A 207 10.49 -7.33 -34.25
N SER A 208 10.41 -6.56 -35.34
CA SER A 208 11.60 -6.04 -36.01
C SER A 208 12.35 -5.01 -35.17
N GLU A 209 11.65 -4.26 -34.32
CA GLU A 209 12.22 -3.24 -33.42
C GLU A 209 12.61 -3.80 -32.04
N PHE A 210 12.06 -4.95 -31.66
CA PHE A 210 12.27 -5.56 -30.35
C PHE A 210 13.75 -5.94 -30.13
N GLU A 211 14.26 -5.64 -28.95
CA GLU A 211 15.60 -6.06 -28.51
C GLU A 211 15.58 -6.95 -27.28
N ASP A 212 14.81 -6.57 -26.25
CA ASP A 212 14.80 -7.26 -24.97
C ASP A 212 13.54 -6.90 -24.16
N TYR A 213 13.28 -7.64 -23.08
CA TYR A 213 12.24 -7.31 -22.12
C TYR A 213 12.58 -7.78 -20.72
N HIS A 214 11.91 -7.18 -19.73
CA HIS A 214 11.85 -7.71 -18.38
C HIS A 214 10.40 -7.65 -17.89
N ALA A 215 9.92 -8.77 -17.34
CA ALA A 215 8.61 -8.87 -16.73
C ALA A 215 8.77 -9.14 -15.24
N TYR A 216 7.96 -8.49 -14.43
CA TYR A 216 7.89 -8.73 -13.00
C TYR A 216 6.42 -8.81 -12.56
N ASP A 217 6.07 -9.93 -11.94
CA ASP A 217 4.78 -10.15 -11.29
C ASP A 217 4.95 -10.01 -9.78
N TRP A 218 4.32 -8.99 -9.21
CA TRP A 218 4.36 -8.73 -7.77
C TRP A 218 3.58 -9.77 -6.97
N TYR A 219 2.63 -10.46 -7.60
CA TYR A 219 1.84 -11.49 -6.96
C TYR A 219 2.65 -12.80 -6.79
N ASP A 220 3.53 -13.12 -7.73
CA ASP A 220 4.43 -14.29 -7.68
C ASP A 220 5.63 -14.10 -6.72
N SER A 221 5.89 -12.87 -6.29
CA SER A 221 6.99 -12.55 -5.37
C SER A 221 6.68 -13.01 -3.95
N ALA A 222 7.45 -13.97 -3.44
CA ALA A 222 7.35 -14.47 -2.05
C ALA A 222 7.60 -13.40 -0.97
N TYR A 223 8.17 -12.24 -1.33
CA TYR A 223 8.46 -11.14 -0.41
C TYR A 223 7.34 -10.09 -0.33
N SER A 224 6.39 -10.11 -1.26
CA SER A 224 5.28 -9.15 -1.33
C SER A 224 3.92 -9.82 -1.35
N ASN A 225 3.80 -10.96 -2.05
CA ASN A 225 2.58 -11.75 -2.20
C ASN A 225 1.39 -10.89 -2.67
N GLY A 226 1.66 -9.99 -3.62
CA GLY A 226 0.75 -8.92 -4.03
C GLY A 226 1.46 -7.63 -4.45
N GLY A 227 0.76 -6.79 -5.21
CA GLY A 227 1.25 -5.45 -5.57
C GLY A 227 1.14 -4.47 -4.40
N PHE A 228 -0.09 -4.28 -3.90
CA PHE A 228 -0.44 -3.35 -2.82
C PHE A 228 -1.82 -3.70 -2.26
N ALA A 229 -2.12 -3.23 -1.06
CA ALA A 229 -3.43 -3.43 -0.46
C ALA A 229 -4.52 -2.68 -1.22
N MET A 230 -5.65 -3.35 -1.43
CA MET A 230 -6.87 -2.75 -1.94
C MET A 230 -8.04 -3.28 -1.14
N PHE A 231 -8.68 -2.41 -0.38
CA PHE A 231 -9.66 -2.84 0.61
C PHE A 231 -11.00 -3.17 -0.04
N SER A 232 -11.51 -4.34 0.34
CA SER A 232 -12.85 -4.80 -0.02
C SER A 232 -13.94 -4.15 0.84
N PRO A 233 -15.22 -4.24 0.45
CA PRO A 233 -16.31 -3.64 1.20
C PRO A 233 -16.27 -3.95 2.71
N GLY A 234 -16.21 -2.90 3.52
CA GLY A 234 -16.18 -2.93 4.98
C GLY A 234 -14.77 -3.05 5.58
N GLN A 235 -13.71 -3.21 4.79
CA GLN A 235 -12.38 -3.47 5.34
C GLN A 235 -11.72 -2.24 5.96
N PHE A 236 -12.03 -1.01 5.51
CA PHE A 236 -11.50 0.18 6.20
C PHE A 236 -12.04 0.27 7.61
N SER A 237 -13.36 0.13 7.75
CA SER A 237 -14.04 0.28 9.04
C SER A 237 -13.91 -0.92 9.98
N SER A 238 -13.75 -2.14 9.45
CA SER A 238 -13.79 -3.38 10.26
C SER A 238 -12.50 -4.19 10.31
N VAL A 239 -11.54 -3.95 9.41
CA VAL A 239 -10.27 -4.71 9.33
C VAL A 239 -9.08 -3.82 9.67
N MET A 240 -8.99 -2.62 9.09
CA MET A 240 -7.89 -1.68 9.32
C MET A 240 -7.56 -1.44 10.80
N PRO A 241 -8.56 -1.18 11.69
CA PRO A 241 -8.26 -0.84 13.08
C PRO A 241 -7.55 -1.99 13.81
N TRP A 242 -7.88 -3.23 13.46
CA TRP A 242 -7.24 -4.41 14.03
C TRP A 242 -5.85 -4.69 13.45
N LEU A 243 -5.61 -4.33 12.19
CA LEU A 243 -4.29 -4.43 11.57
C LEU A 243 -3.31 -3.40 12.16
N MET A 244 -3.80 -2.21 12.46
CA MET A 244 -2.98 -1.11 13.01
C MET A 244 -2.62 -1.32 14.48
N ARG A 245 -3.40 -2.11 15.22
CA ARG A 245 -3.20 -2.36 16.65
C ARG A 245 -1.84 -3.02 16.95
N PRO A 246 -0.98 -2.43 17.81
CA PRO A 246 0.19 -3.11 18.34
C PRO A 246 -0.16 -4.40 19.07
N ALA A 247 0.77 -5.34 19.03
CA ALA A 247 0.70 -6.59 19.76
C ALA A 247 1.77 -6.65 20.85
N ALA A 248 1.72 -7.73 21.67
CA ALA A 248 2.66 -7.96 22.75
C ALA A 248 2.85 -6.72 23.66
N GLU A 249 1.75 -6.19 24.18
CA GLU A 249 1.75 -5.06 25.14
C GLU A 249 2.42 -3.79 24.58
N GLY A 250 2.36 -3.59 23.26
CA GLY A 250 2.93 -2.42 22.61
C GLY A 250 4.41 -2.58 22.26
N HIS A 251 4.95 -3.81 22.27
CA HIS A 251 6.31 -4.11 21.81
C HIS A 251 6.39 -4.61 20.36
N MET A 252 5.27 -5.05 19.78
CA MET A 252 5.17 -5.42 18.36
C MET A 252 4.32 -4.41 17.60
N HIS A 253 4.87 -3.81 16.56
CA HIS A 253 4.20 -2.83 15.70
C HIS A 253 4.20 -3.29 14.25
N PHE A 254 3.18 -2.88 13.51
CA PHE A 254 3.06 -3.19 12.08
C PHE A 254 3.04 -1.88 11.30
N ALA A 255 3.85 -1.79 10.24
CA ALA A 255 3.92 -0.64 9.33
C ALA A 255 3.94 -1.12 7.87
N GLY A 256 3.64 -0.22 6.95
CA GLY A 256 3.53 -0.51 5.53
C GLY A 256 2.38 0.28 4.91
N GLU A 257 2.35 0.34 3.58
CA GLU A 257 1.33 1.11 2.85
C GLU A 257 -0.10 0.72 3.23
N ALA A 258 -0.36 -0.58 3.47
CA ALA A 258 -1.66 -1.11 3.85
C ALA A 258 -2.19 -0.65 5.22
N LEU A 259 -1.35 0.01 6.03
CA LEU A 259 -1.66 0.43 7.40
C LEU A 259 -1.72 1.95 7.47
N SER A 260 -2.28 2.53 6.42
CA SER A 260 -2.43 3.94 6.15
C SER A 260 -3.56 4.17 5.15
N SER A 261 -4.16 5.35 5.10
CA SER A 261 -5.13 5.75 4.07
C SER A 261 -4.52 5.87 2.66
N GLY A 262 -3.18 5.96 2.56
CA GLY A 262 -2.40 6.06 1.32
C GLY A 262 -2.01 4.72 0.72
N HIS A 263 -2.93 3.74 0.64
CA HIS A 263 -2.70 2.43 0.03
C HIS A 263 -2.07 2.56 -1.38
N ALA A 264 -1.12 1.69 -1.72
CA ALA A 264 -0.32 1.68 -2.96
C ALA A 264 0.68 2.83 -3.16
N TRP A 265 0.77 3.79 -2.24
CA TRP A 265 1.65 4.96 -2.35
C TRP A 265 2.74 4.99 -1.29
N ILE A 266 3.89 5.59 -1.64
CA ILE A 266 5.02 5.77 -0.72
C ILE A 266 4.60 6.53 0.54
N ILE A 267 3.70 7.52 0.39
CA ILE A 267 3.22 8.32 1.52
C ILE A 267 2.59 7.43 2.59
N GLY A 268 1.88 6.36 2.23
CA GLY A 268 1.29 5.48 3.24
C GLY A 268 2.31 4.64 4.01
N ALA A 269 3.40 4.24 3.34
CA ALA A 269 4.53 3.62 4.03
C ALA A 269 5.25 4.60 4.97
N VAL A 270 5.37 5.87 4.60
CA VAL A 270 6.00 6.91 5.44
C VAL A 270 5.11 7.26 6.64
N ASN A 271 3.81 7.39 6.42
CA ASN A 271 2.84 7.73 7.46
C ASN A 271 2.73 6.62 8.51
N SER A 272 2.67 5.35 8.08
CA SER A 272 2.72 4.21 9.00
C SER A 272 4.07 4.08 9.73
N ALA A 273 5.19 4.47 9.11
CA ALA A 273 6.49 4.51 9.77
C ALA A 273 6.55 5.60 10.86
N TRP A 274 6.03 6.80 10.60
CA TRP A 274 5.92 7.87 11.60
C TRP A 274 5.06 7.39 12.79
N ARG A 275 3.90 6.80 12.49
CA ARG A 275 2.97 6.26 13.48
C ARG A 275 3.62 5.26 14.43
N THR A 276 4.30 4.25 13.87
CA THR A 276 4.92 3.19 14.69
C THR A 276 6.06 3.69 15.57
N VAL A 277 6.81 4.71 15.14
CA VAL A 277 7.78 5.38 16.02
C VAL A 277 7.07 6.10 17.16
N TYR A 278 5.98 6.81 16.87
CA TYR A 278 5.19 7.50 17.91
C TYR A 278 4.58 6.52 18.91
N GLU A 279 4.05 5.37 18.46
CA GLU A 279 3.55 4.29 19.32
C GLU A 279 4.62 3.78 20.28
N ILE A 280 5.85 3.55 19.82
CA ILE A 280 6.96 3.14 20.70
C ILE A 280 7.21 4.20 21.77
N LEU A 281 7.24 5.48 21.40
CA LEU A 281 7.45 6.56 22.36
C LEU A 281 6.30 6.66 23.38
N CYS A 282 5.07 6.33 22.98
CA CYS A 282 3.92 6.22 23.87
C CYS A 282 4.04 5.03 24.83
N THR A 283 4.33 3.83 24.32
CA THR A 283 4.51 2.62 25.14
C THR A 283 5.59 2.84 26.21
N GLU A 284 6.69 3.50 25.84
CA GLU A 284 7.81 3.77 26.75
C GLU A 284 7.59 4.99 27.67
N GLY A 285 6.48 5.73 27.54
CA GLY A 285 6.18 6.91 28.35
C GLY A 285 7.15 8.08 28.15
N LEU A 286 7.76 8.20 26.96
CA LEU A 286 8.84 9.15 26.67
C LEU A 286 8.30 10.52 26.23
N GLU A 287 7.57 11.22 27.10
CA GLU A 287 6.86 12.48 26.81
C GLU A 287 7.71 13.56 26.12
N GLU A 288 8.93 13.81 26.61
CA GLU A 288 9.81 14.82 26.01
C GLU A 288 10.31 14.40 24.62
N LYS A 289 10.49 13.11 24.36
CA LYS A 289 10.85 12.61 23.03
C LYS A 289 9.67 12.68 22.07
N LYS A 290 8.44 12.50 22.54
CA LYS A 290 7.23 12.71 21.73
C LYS A 290 7.14 14.16 21.24
N LYS A 291 7.37 15.13 22.13
CA LYS A 291 7.43 16.56 21.77
C LYS A 291 8.52 16.83 20.73
N GLN A 292 9.74 16.36 20.98
CA GLN A 292 10.86 16.51 20.03
C GLN A 292 10.57 15.86 18.67
N PHE A 293 9.91 14.71 18.66
CA PHE A 293 9.54 14.00 17.44
C PHE A 293 8.52 14.81 16.63
N ILE A 294 7.48 15.32 17.27
CA ILE A 294 6.48 16.20 16.63
C ILE A 294 7.13 17.50 16.16
N GLU A 295 7.99 18.13 16.95
CA GLU A 295 8.71 19.35 16.55
C GLU A 295 9.60 19.13 15.32
N GLN A 296 10.17 17.92 15.16
CA GLN A 296 11.07 17.60 14.06
C GLN A 296 10.33 17.16 12.78
N TRP A 297 9.25 16.40 12.92
CA TRP A 297 8.58 15.71 11.81
C TRP A 297 7.17 16.22 11.52
N ASP A 298 6.68 17.16 12.32
CA ASP A 298 5.29 17.59 12.37
C ASP A 298 4.31 16.44 12.68
N ILE A 299 3.03 16.76 12.77
CA ILE A 299 1.94 15.77 12.79
C ILE A 299 1.56 15.50 11.32
N ILE A 300 1.46 14.23 10.94
CA ILE A 300 1.01 13.86 9.59
C ILE A 300 -0.51 14.01 9.47
N ASP A 301 -1.01 14.46 8.33
CA ASP A 301 -2.45 14.69 8.04
C ASP A 301 -3.29 13.39 7.93
N GLU A 302 -2.79 12.29 8.51
CA GLU A 302 -3.38 10.96 8.46
C GLU A 302 -3.62 10.37 9.87
N VAL A 303 -3.08 11.00 10.93
CA VAL A 303 -3.11 10.46 12.30
C VAL A 303 -4.51 10.43 12.89
N ASP A 304 -5.43 11.27 12.43
CA ASP A 304 -6.78 11.35 13.00
C ASP A 304 -7.84 10.64 12.15
N MET A 305 -7.60 9.36 11.85
CA MET A 305 -8.68 8.49 11.37
C MET A 305 -9.75 8.24 12.45
N CYS A 306 -9.81 8.99 13.57
CA CYS A 306 -10.89 9.05 14.58
C CYS A 306 -11.29 7.74 15.31
N TRP A 307 -10.81 6.55 14.90
CA TRP A 307 -11.18 5.24 15.49
C TRP A 307 -10.04 4.56 16.23
N TYR A 308 -8.86 5.18 16.32
CA TYR A 308 -7.67 4.55 16.91
C TYR A 308 -7.12 5.40 18.07
N ASP A 309 -7.40 4.99 19.30
CA ASP A 309 -6.69 5.49 20.48
C ASP A 309 -5.29 4.86 20.53
N TRP A 310 -4.27 5.71 20.49
CA TRP A 310 -2.85 5.36 20.55
C TRP A 310 -2.43 4.72 21.88
N SER A 311 -3.33 4.65 22.86
CA SER A 311 -3.08 4.02 24.14
C SER A 311 -2.97 2.47 24.01
N PRO A 312 -2.12 1.80 24.81
CA PRO A 312 -2.04 0.33 24.86
C PRO A 312 -3.38 -0.35 25.19
N GLU A 313 -4.34 0.42 25.72
CA GLU A 313 -5.66 0.00 26.19
C GLU A 313 -6.77 0.28 25.16
N GLY A 314 -6.47 1.02 24.09
CA GLY A 314 -7.38 1.34 23.00
C GLY A 314 -7.89 0.09 22.31
N ASN A 315 -9.11 -0.33 22.65
CA ASN A 315 -9.85 -1.20 21.74
C ASN A 315 -10.41 -0.30 20.62
N PRO A 316 -10.27 -0.71 19.35
CA PRO A 316 -10.93 -0.01 18.26
C PRO A 316 -12.45 -0.03 18.39
#